data_AF-A0A9E6X395-F1
#
_entry.id   AF-A0A9E6X395-F1
#
_cell.length_a   1.000
_cell.length_b   1.000
_cell.length_c   1.000
_cell.angle_alpha   90.00
_cell.angle_beta   90.00
_cell.angle_gamma   90.00
#
_symmetry.space_group_name_H-M   'P 1'
#
loop_
_entity.id
_entity.type
_entity.pdbx_description
1 polymer ?
#
loop_
_entity_poly.entity_id
_entity_poly.type
_entity_poly.pdbx_seq_one_letter_code
_entity_poly.pdbx_strand_id
1 'polypeptide(L)'
;MTSSRDSVARELSALLRGWSLDDPWSDKPGTSTRTLYATDELYEVARVRLHESLVEQSRAASPIPPAEGRLAVVVTAGPPGAGKSTALAEEAELVAFRSIDADDFKDDLLAHADADGLLDAWTARTLGDDLPVSLRELSGFVHAESTEVAAAMRRACFADGENVIVHGTLSSVDHTAELLEELDSYGYDRLVVFDVEAPADIAVDRALDRWWRVRSDRSDPLGGRFVAPAAIRAYYRSGKPTVTSENARRLHDFARDLGWESELRLIETE
;
A
#
# COMPACT_ATOMS: atom_id res chain seq x y z
N MET A 1 -5.17 32.75 1.86
CA MET A 1 -3.77 32.44 2.24
C MET A 1 -3.67 30.93 2.29
N THR A 2 -2.75 30.32 1.55
CA THR A 2 -2.55 28.86 1.58
C THR A 2 -1.99 28.47 2.95
N SER A 3 -2.54 27.43 3.58
CA SER A 3 -2.01 26.91 4.86
C SER A 3 -0.54 26.50 4.72
N SER A 4 0.25 26.60 5.80
CA SER A 4 1.65 26.14 5.81
C SER A 4 1.76 24.69 5.32
N ARG A 5 0.88 23.81 5.83
CA ARG A 5 0.71 22.42 5.38
C ARG A 5 0.62 22.30 3.86
N ASP A 6 -0.33 23.03 3.27
CA ASP A 6 -0.63 22.95 1.84
C ASP A 6 0.49 23.58 0.99
N SER A 7 1.28 24.50 1.56
CA SER A 7 2.47 25.04 0.90
C SER A 7 3.59 24.01 0.84
N VAL A 8 3.92 23.39 1.97
CA VAL A 8 4.95 22.34 2.06
C VAL A 8 4.55 21.12 1.24
N ALA A 9 3.27 20.71 1.27
CA ALA A 9 2.78 19.60 0.45
C ALA A 9 2.96 19.84 -1.05
N ARG A 10 2.72 21.08 -1.53
CA ARG A 10 2.94 21.44 -2.94
C ARG A 10 4.43 21.44 -3.29
N GLU A 11 5.27 21.95 -2.41
CA GLU A 11 6.72 21.96 -2.59
C GLU A 11 7.28 20.52 -2.67
N LEU A 12 6.91 19.67 -1.70
CA LEU A 12 7.30 18.26 -1.68
C LEU A 12 6.81 17.53 -2.93
N SER A 13 5.56 17.74 -3.34
CA SER A 13 5.03 17.16 -4.59
C SER A 13 5.85 17.58 -5.82
N ALA A 14 6.30 18.84 -5.88
CA ALA A 14 7.11 19.33 -6.98
C ALA A 14 8.53 18.75 -6.97
N LEU A 15 9.13 18.60 -5.79
CA LEU A 15 10.45 17.98 -5.61
C LEU A 15 10.44 16.51 -6.02
N LEU A 16 9.48 15.72 -5.50
CA LEU A 16 9.34 14.29 -5.86
C LEU A 16 9.18 14.13 -7.38
N ARG A 17 8.35 14.96 -8.02
CA ARG A 17 8.20 14.97 -9.48
C ARG A 17 9.50 15.33 -10.20
N GLY A 18 10.22 16.33 -9.70
CA GLY A 18 11.52 16.72 -10.24
C GLY A 18 12.55 15.58 -10.20
N TRP A 19 12.44 14.69 -9.21
CA TRP A 19 13.28 13.49 -9.07
C TRP A 19 12.68 12.23 -9.72
N SER A 20 11.51 12.33 -10.36
CA SER A 20 10.78 11.18 -10.91
C SER A 20 10.41 10.12 -9.85
N LEU A 21 10.15 10.55 -8.61
CA LEU A 21 9.67 9.72 -7.50
C LEU A 21 8.15 9.82 -7.29
N ASP A 22 7.45 10.55 -8.14
CA ASP A 22 5.99 10.70 -8.09
C ASP A 22 5.23 9.59 -8.85
N ASP A 23 5.94 8.80 -9.65
CA ASP A 23 5.45 7.57 -10.25
C ASP A 23 6.07 6.35 -9.55
N PRO A 24 5.29 5.65 -8.71
CA PRO A 24 5.82 4.58 -7.88
C PRO A 24 6.03 3.26 -8.65
N TRP A 25 5.70 3.23 -9.95
CA TRP A 25 5.89 2.10 -10.87
C TRP A 25 6.90 2.40 -11.99
N SER A 26 7.58 3.54 -11.92
CA SER A 26 8.53 3.99 -12.94
C SER A 26 9.63 2.95 -13.20
N ASP A 27 9.79 2.56 -14.47
CA ASP A 27 10.91 1.73 -14.95
C ASP A 27 12.15 2.55 -15.31
N LYS A 28 12.12 3.87 -15.06
CA LYS A 28 13.29 4.72 -15.27
C LYS A 28 14.41 4.28 -14.30
N PRO A 29 15.62 3.99 -14.80
CA PRO A 29 16.73 3.57 -13.95
C PRO A 29 17.01 4.57 -12.83
N GLY A 30 17.11 4.05 -11.60
CA GLY A 30 17.46 4.85 -10.42
C GLY A 30 16.30 5.62 -9.78
N THR A 31 15.06 5.42 -10.24
CA THR A 31 13.87 6.07 -9.64
C THR A 31 13.05 5.16 -8.74
N SER A 32 13.45 3.89 -8.64
CA SER A 32 12.92 2.95 -7.66
C SER A 32 14.02 1.97 -7.24
N THR A 33 13.96 1.47 -6.00
CA THR A 33 14.83 0.39 -5.54
C THR A 33 14.69 -0.88 -6.38
N ARG A 34 13.50 -1.16 -6.96
CA ARG A 34 13.31 -2.23 -7.95
C ARG A 34 14.30 -2.08 -9.12
N THR A 35 14.37 -0.89 -9.70
CA THR A 35 15.26 -0.62 -10.86
C THR A 35 16.74 -0.57 -10.51
N LEU A 36 17.08 -0.47 -9.22
CA LEU A 36 18.46 -0.43 -8.74
C LEU A 36 19.00 -1.81 -8.38
N TYR A 37 18.17 -2.64 -7.76
CA TYR A 37 18.57 -3.96 -7.25
C TYR A 37 18.05 -5.14 -8.10
N ALA A 38 17.30 -4.88 -9.18
CA ALA A 38 16.89 -5.90 -10.13
C ALA A 38 17.44 -5.62 -11.53
N THR A 39 17.87 -6.70 -12.20
CA THR A 39 18.25 -6.71 -13.62
C THR A 39 17.33 -7.68 -14.35
N ASP A 40 16.71 -7.23 -15.45
CA ASP A 40 15.73 -8.03 -16.20
C ASP A 40 14.67 -8.68 -15.28
N GLU A 41 14.14 -7.89 -14.34
CA GLU A 41 13.13 -8.28 -13.34
C GLU A 41 13.60 -9.28 -12.26
N LEU A 42 14.87 -9.67 -12.28
CA LEU A 42 15.46 -10.54 -11.27
C LEU A 42 16.28 -9.74 -10.27
N TYR A 43 15.90 -9.81 -8.99
CA TYR A 43 16.65 -9.22 -7.89
C TYR A 43 17.99 -9.92 -7.67
N GLU A 44 18.99 -9.14 -7.27
CA GLU A 44 20.25 -9.68 -6.78
C GLU A 44 20.03 -10.65 -5.61
N VAL A 45 20.84 -11.70 -5.50
CA VAL A 45 20.71 -12.74 -4.46
C VAL A 45 20.69 -12.16 -3.04
N ALA A 46 21.50 -11.13 -2.78
CA ALA A 46 21.51 -10.46 -1.48
C ALA A 46 20.17 -9.77 -1.18
N ARG A 47 19.54 -9.18 -2.21
CA ARG A 47 18.24 -8.52 -2.09
C ARG A 47 17.10 -9.52 -1.92
N VAL A 48 17.15 -10.66 -2.60
CA VAL A 48 16.20 -11.77 -2.39
C VAL A 48 16.25 -12.26 -0.94
N ARG A 49 17.44 -12.46 -0.38
CA ARG A 49 17.60 -12.85 1.04
C ARG A 49 17.04 -11.80 2.00
N LEU A 50 17.20 -10.51 1.68
CA LEU A 50 16.57 -9.44 2.44
C LEU A 50 15.04 -9.61 2.40
N HIS A 51 14.45 -9.80 1.21
CA HIS A 51 13.00 -10.01 1.07
C HIS A 51 12.51 -11.21 1.90
N GLU A 52 13.20 -12.36 1.81
CA GLU A 52 12.90 -13.55 2.62
C GLU A 52 12.92 -13.22 4.12
N SER A 53 13.95 -12.51 4.59
CA SER A 53 14.07 -12.13 6.01
C SER A 53 12.96 -11.19 6.48
N LEU A 54 12.52 -10.25 5.62
CA LEU A 54 11.42 -9.33 5.94
C LEU A 54 10.09 -10.07 6.02
N VAL A 55 9.85 -11.03 5.12
CA VAL A 55 8.66 -11.90 5.17
C VAL A 55 8.66 -12.72 6.45
N GLU A 56 9.78 -13.37 6.79
CA GLU A 56 9.90 -14.16 8.03
C GLU A 56 9.66 -13.31 9.27
N GLN A 57 10.26 -12.11 9.34
CA GLN A 57 10.10 -11.19 10.45
C GLN A 57 8.63 -10.73 10.60
N SER A 58 7.98 -10.36 9.49
CA SER A 58 6.59 -9.94 9.48
C SER A 58 5.66 -11.07 9.96
N ARG A 59 5.86 -12.29 9.45
CA ARG A 59 5.09 -13.47 9.85
C ARG A 59 5.29 -13.82 11.33
N ALA A 60 6.51 -13.71 11.84
CA ALA A 60 6.83 -13.96 13.25
C ALA A 60 6.24 -12.89 14.19
N ALA A 61 6.04 -11.67 13.71
CA ALA A 61 5.51 -10.56 14.50
C ALA A 61 3.99 -10.61 14.71
N SER A 62 3.25 -11.40 13.92
CA SER A 62 1.80 -11.57 14.11
C SER A 62 1.40 -13.04 14.34
N PRO A 63 0.36 -13.30 15.16
CA PRO A 63 -0.07 -14.66 15.48
C PRO A 63 -0.36 -15.51 14.24
N ILE A 64 -0.12 -16.81 14.32
CA ILE A 64 -0.51 -17.76 13.28
C ILE A 64 -2.05 -17.86 13.29
N PRO A 65 -2.73 -17.60 12.15
CA PRO A 65 -4.17 -17.77 12.05
C PRO A 65 -4.60 -19.20 12.38
N PRO A 66 -5.78 -19.41 12.99
CA PRO A 66 -6.35 -20.74 13.16
C PRO A 66 -6.52 -21.45 11.81
N ALA A 67 -6.11 -22.71 11.73
CA ALA A 67 -6.17 -23.53 10.50
C ALA A 67 -7.51 -24.28 10.32
N GLU A 68 -8.56 -23.89 11.05
CA GLU A 68 -9.84 -24.60 11.03
C GLU A 68 -10.87 -23.88 10.16
N GLY A 69 -11.55 -24.63 9.28
CA GLY A 69 -12.67 -24.14 8.48
C GLY A 69 -12.35 -23.95 6.99
N ARG A 70 -13.20 -23.19 6.31
CA ARG A 70 -13.04 -22.81 4.90
C ARG A 70 -12.07 -21.64 4.79
N LEU A 71 -11.25 -21.65 3.73
CA LEU A 71 -10.29 -20.58 3.48
C LEU A 71 -10.98 -19.34 2.95
N ALA A 72 -10.79 -18.24 3.68
CA ALA A 72 -11.38 -16.95 3.38
C ALA A 72 -10.30 -15.90 3.15
N VAL A 73 -10.54 -15.04 2.16
CA VAL A 73 -9.75 -13.84 1.91
C VAL A 73 -10.61 -12.60 2.10
N VAL A 74 -10.03 -11.60 2.76
CA VAL A 74 -10.57 -10.26 2.84
C VAL A 74 -9.70 -9.34 1.98
N VAL A 75 -10.30 -8.55 1.10
CA VAL A 75 -9.60 -7.58 0.26
C VAL A 75 -10.10 -6.19 0.58
N THR A 76 -9.20 -5.22 0.76
CA THR A 76 -9.60 -3.81 0.85
C THR A 76 -9.49 -3.11 -0.50
N ALA A 77 -10.46 -2.25 -0.76
CA ALA A 77 -10.50 -1.35 -1.90
C ALA A 77 -10.80 0.07 -1.41
N GLY A 78 -10.29 1.06 -2.13
CA GLY A 78 -10.55 2.46 -1.84
C GLY A 78 -9.31 3.34 -1.97
N PRO A 79 -9.45 4.64 -2.30
CA PRO A 79 -8.32 5.55 -2.43
C PRO A 79 -7.53 5.72 -1.11
N PRO A 80 -6.26 6.16 -1.17
CA PRO A 80 -5.55 6.61 0.03
C PRO A 80 -6.34 7.73 0.73
N GLY A 81 -6.46 7.65 2.07
CA GLY A 81 -7.25 8.61 2.85
C GLY A 81 -8.75 8.27 2.99
N ALA A 82 -9.24 7.21 2.34
CA ALA A 82 -10.65 6.81 2.41
C ALA A 82 -11.08 6.19 3.76
N GLY A 83 -10.13 5.77 4.62
CA GLY A 83 -10.47 5.23 5.95
C GLY A 83 -10.51 3.69 6.06
N LYS A 84 -9.91 2.97 5.10
CA LYS A 84 -9.86 1.49 5.07
C LYS A 84 -9.47 0.84 6.40
N SER A 85 -8.40 1.31 7.03
CA SER A 85 -7.90 0.75 8.31
C SER A 85 -8.90 0.93 9.46
N THR A 86 -9.65 2.05 9.48
CA THR A 86 -10.71 2.28 10.47
C THR A 86 -11.87 1.33 10.25
N ALA A 87 -12.32 1.18 9.00
CA ALA A 87 -13.39 0.25 8.64
C ALA A 87 -13.08 -1.20 9.04
N LEU A 88 -11.84 -1.66 8.82
CA LEU A 88 -11.43 -3.00 9.23
C LEU A 88 -11.29 -3.17 10.76
N ALA A 89 -10.86 -2.13 11.47
CA ALA A 89 -10.64 -2.21 12.92
C ALA A 89 -11.93 -2.44 13.72
N GLU A 90 -13.09 -2.15 13.13
CA GLU A 90 -14.41 -2.39 13.72
C GLU A 90 -14.81 -3.88 13.69
N GLU A 91 -14.11 -4.70 12.90
CA GLU A 91 -14.45 -6.10 12.64
C GLU A 91 -13.57 -7.05 13.49
N ALA A 92 -14.01 -7.32 14.72
CA ALA A 92 -13.25 -8.13 15.68
C ALA A 92 -12.89 -9.54 15.17
N GLU A 93 -13.69 -10.12 14.27
CA GLU A 93 -13.44 -11.42 13.64
C GLU A 93 -12.19 -11.44 12.75
N LEU A 94 -11.79 -10.28 12.22
CA LEU A 94 -10.64 -10.16 11.34
C LEU A 94 -9.30 -10.12 12.07
N VAL A 95 -9.32 -9.98 13.41
CA VAL A 95 -8.10 -10.02 14.25
C VAL A 95 -7.36 -11.35 14.13
N ALA A 96 -8.08 -12.43 13.82
CA ALA A 96 -7.50 -13.77 13.64
C ALA A 96 -6.90 -13.99 12.24
N PHE A 97 -7.13 -13.09 11.29
CA PHE A 97 -6.63 -13.20 9.93
C PHE A 97 -5.20 -12.64 9.83
N ARG A 98 -4.42 -13.19 8.91
CA ARG A 98 -3.12 -12.64 8.55
C ARG A 98 -3.30 -11.36 7.75
N SER A 99 -2.90 -10.23 8.33
CA SER A 99 -2.81 -8.95 7.62
C SER A 99 -1.58 -8.92 6.71
N ILE A 100 -1.77 -8.52 5.46
CA ILE A 100 -0.71 -8.38 4.46
C ILE A 100 -0.84 -6.98 3.83
N ASP A 101 0.06 -6.07 4.19
CA ASP A 101 0.14 -4.73 3.61
C ASP A 101 1.55 -4.47 3.05
N ALA A 102 1.63 -4.02 1.79
CA ALA A 102 2.89 -3.60 1.20
C ALA A 102 3.51 -2.40 1.93
N ASP A 103 2.70 -1.62 2.67
CA ASP A 103 3.17 -0.48 3.44
C ASP A 103 4.00 -0.87 4.66
N ASP A 104 3.80 -2.07 5.21
CA ASP A 104 4.52 -2.61 6.37
C ASP A 104 6.00 -2.85 6.09
N PHE A 105 6.36 -3.16 4.83
CA PHE A 105 7.75 -3.44 4.43
C PHE A 105 8.55 -2.19 4.05
N LYS A 106 7.88 -1.05 3.85
CA LYS A 106 8.55 0.13 3.28
C LYS A 106 9.55 0.76 4.24
N ASP A 107 9.29 0.72 5.54
CA ASP A 107 10.19 1.33 6.52
C ASP A 107 11.55 0.59 6.53
N ASP A 108 11.54 -0.75 6.53
CA ASP A 108 12.78 -1.55 6.46
C ASP A 108 13.50 -1.38 5.12
N LEU A 109 12.77 -1.31 4.00
CA LEU A 109 13.34 -1.06 2.69
C LEU A 109 13.95 0.35 2.57
N LEU A 110 13.30 1.36 3.16
CA LEU A 110 13.83 2.72 3.25
C LEU A 110 15.07 2.78 4.13
N ALA A 111 15.07 2.08 5.27
CA ALA A 111 16.24 2.00 6.15
C ALA A 111 17.45 1.35 5.46
N HIS A 112 17.23 0.30 4.66
CA HIS A 112 18.30 -0.29 3.85
C HIS A 112 18.80 0.67 2.76
N ALA A 113 17.90 1.36 2.06
CA ALA A 113 18.28 2.34 1.05
C ALA A 113 19.04 3.54 1.64
N ASP A 114 18.67 3.98 2.85
CA ASP A 114 19.37 5.01 3.61
C ASP A 114 20.77 4.56 4.03
N ALA A 115 20.90 3.33 4.55
CA ALA A 115 22.18 2.75 4.93
C ALA A 115 23.15 2.62 3.73
N ASP A 116 22.61 2.39 2.52
CA ASP A 116 23.37 2.36 1.27
C ASP A 116 23.69 3.78 0.72
N GLY A 117 23.25 4.84 1.39
CA GLY A 117 23.48 6.24 1.01
C GLY A 117 22.66 6.70 -0.20
N LEU A 118 21.63 5.94 -0.60
CA LEU A 118 20.84 6.23 -1.79
C LEU A 118 19.92 7.45 -1.62
N LEU A 119 19.61 7.81 -0.37
CA LEU A 119 18.60 8.82 -0.04
C LEU A 119 19.21 10.18 0.31
N ASP A 120 20.52 10.27 0.51
CA ASP A 120 21.25 11.46 0.99
C ASP A 120 20.91 12.74 0.21
N ALA A 121 20.86 12.63 -1.13
CA ALA A 121 20.61 13.77 -2.00
C ALA A 121 19.20 14.37 -1.81
N TRP A 122 18.25 13.56 -1.33
CA TRP A 122 16.87 13.94 -1.09
C TRP A 122 16.65 14.36 0.37
N THR A 123 17.15 13.58 1.33
CA THR A 123 17.02 13.86 2.76
C THR A 123 17.79 15.10 3.20
N ALA A 124 18.84 15.50 2.48
CA ALA A 124 19.53 16.77 2.71
C ALA A 124 18.73 18.02 2.28
N ARG A 125 17.58 17.87 1.61
CA ARG A 125 16.76 19.01 1.18
C ARG A 125 15.82 19.45 2.29
N THR A 126 15.84 20.75 2.57
CA THR A 126 14.92 21.40 3.50
C THR A 126 13.75 22.02 2.74
N LEU A 127 12.53 21.85 3.27
CA LEU A 127 11.32 22.46 2.71
C LEU A 127 11.02 23.81 3.39
N GLY A 128 9.98 24.51 2.94
CA GLY A 128 9.58 25.82 3.44
C GLY A 128 9.14 25.89 4.92
N ASP A 129 9.13 24.76 5.63
CA ASP A 129 8.95 24.67 7.09
C ASP A 129 10.26 24.46 7.87
N ASP A 130 11.41 24.65 7.21
CA ASP A 130 12.76 24.48 7.77
C ASP A 130 13.06 23.04 8.24
N LEU A 131 12.26 22.05 7.83
CA LEU A 131 12.49 20.65 8.11
C LEU A 131 13.03 19.93 6.86
N PRO A 132 13.98 18.98 7.03
CA PRO A 132 14.43 18.15 5.93
C PRO A 132 13.31 17.26 5.37
N VAL A 133 13.51 16.74 4.16
CA VAL A 133 12.71 15.61 3.66
C VAL A 133 13.03 14.38 4.52
N SER A 134 11.98 13.73 5.00
CA SER A 134 12.04 12.53 5.84
C SER A 134 11.93 11.25 5.01
N LEU A 135 12.36 10.13 5.59
CA LEU A 135 12.43 8.84 4.87
C LEU A 135 11.06 8.41 4.34
N ARG A 136 10.00 8.48 5.16
CA ARG A 136 8.64 8.08 4.72
C ARG A 136 8.03 9.01 3.68
N GLU A 137 8.56 10.21 3.48
CA GLU A 137 8.16 11.07 2.36
C GLU A 137 8.71 10.57 1.02
N LEU A 138 9.69 9.66 1.05
CA LEU A 138 10.29 8.99 -0.10
C LEU A 138 9.69 7.60 -0.35
N SER A 139 8.57 7.25 0.31
CA SER A 139 7.93 5.92 0.22
C SER A 139 7.59 5.46 -1.21
N GLY A 140 7.47 6.39 -2.18
CA GLY A 140 7.31 6.05 -3.59
C GLY A 140 8.51 5.31 -4.19
N PHE A 141 9.72 5.60 -3.71
CA PHE A 141 10.97 5.00 -4.19
C PHE A 141 11.03 3.48 -3.97
N VAL A 142 10.47 3.01 -2.85
CA VAL A 142 10.44 1.59 -2.46
C VAL A 142 9.11 0.90 -2.78
N HIS A 143 8.14 1.58 -3.41
CA HIS A 143 6.78 1.06 -3.53
C HIS A 143 6.66 -0.22 -4.36
N ALA A 144 7.26 -0.24 -5.55
CA ALA A 144 7.22 -1.42 -6.41
C ALA A 144 7.85 -2.63 -5.71
N GLU A 145 9.01 -2.43 -5.10
CA GLU A 145 9.69 -3.48 -4.33
C GLU A 145 8.88 -3.96 -3.12
N SER A 146 8.27 -3.05 -2.36
CA SER A 146 7.46 -3.44 -1.19
C SER A 146 6.23 -4.25 -1.59
N THR A 147 5.70 -4.03 -2.79
CA THR A 147 4.61 -4.84 -3.36
C THR A 147 5.07 -6.25 -3.71
N GLU A 148 6.29 -6.41 -4.25
CA GLU A 148 6.88 -7.73 -4.50
C GLU A 148 7.11 -8.52 -3.21
N VAL A 149 7.62 -7.86 -2.15
CA VAL A 149 7.80 -8.49 -0.83
C VAL A 149 6.45 -8.92 -0.24
N ALA A 150 5.43 -8.07 -0.33
CA ALA A 150 4.07 -8.42 0.11
C ALA A 150 3.47 -9.58 -0.70
N ALA A 151 3.72 -9.64 -2.02
CA ALA A 151 3.30 -10.76 -2.85
C ALA A 151 4.00 -12.07 -2.46
N ALA A 152 5.28 -12.02 -2.08
CA ALA A 152 6.00 -13.17 -1.53
C ALA A 152 5.41 -13.65 -0.20
N MET A 153 5.11 -12.73 0.73
CA MET A 153 4.40 -13.04 1.97
C MET A 153 3.04 -13.68 1.71
N ARG A 154 2.27 -13.11 0.78
CA ARG A 154 0.95 -13.61 0.37
C ARG A 154 1.01 -15.06 -0.10
N ARG A 155 1.91 -15.37 -1.03
CA ARG A 155 2.10 -16.75 -1.52
C ARG A 155 2.47 -17.73 -0.41
N ALA A 156 3.32 -17.31 0.53
CA ALA A 156 3.68 -18.14 1.67
C ALA A 156 2.45 -18.42 2.58
N CYS A 157 1.66 -17.40 2.88
CA CYS A 157 0.43 -17.55 3.67
C CYS A 157 -0.63 -18.41 2.97
N PHE A 158 -0.76 -18.29 1.64
CA PHE A 158 -1.67 -19.13 0.86
C PHE A 158 -1.25 -20.60 0.89
N ALA A 159 0.05 -20.87 0.72
CA ALA A 159 0.59 -22.23 0.79
C ALA A 159 0.37 -22.88 2.17
N ASP A 160 0.37 -22.08 3.23
CA ASP A 160 0.12 -22.53 4.60
C ASP A 160 -1.38 -22.59 4.97
N GLY A 161 -2.27 -22.24 4.03
CA GLY A 161 -3.72 -22.27 4.26
C GLY A 161 -4.19 -21.25 5.31
N GLU A 162 -3.57 -20.07 5.36
CA GLU A 162 -3.93 -19.03 6.30
C GLU A 162 -5.14 -18.21 5.81
N ASN A 163 -6.09 -17.87 6.68
CA ASN A 163 -7.06 -16.82 6.37
C ASN A 163 -6.36 -15.46 6.33
N VAL A 164 -6.55 -14.70 5.25
CA VAL A 164 -5.74 -13.49 4.95
C VAL A 164 -6.58 -12.24 4.75
N ILE A 165 -6.02 -11.08 5.11
CA ILE A 165 -6.47 -9.75 4.70
C ILE A 165 -5.40 -9.18 3.77
N VAL A 166 -5.76 -8.93 2.52
CA VAL A 166 -4.89 -8.30 1.53
C VAL A 166 -5.25 -6.82 1.44
N HIS A 167 -4.34 -5.96 1.92
CA HIS A 167 -4.53 -4.51 1.86
C HIS A 167 -4.17 -3.96 0.48
N GLY A 168 -4.98 -3.02 0.00
CA GLY A 168 -4.72 -2.37 -1.26
C GLY A 168 -5.66 -1.22 -1.54
N THR A 169 -5.41 -0.55 -2.67
CA THR A 169 -6.40 0.36 -3.26
C THR A 169 -7.30 -0.38 -4.25
N LEU A 170 -6.86 -1.54 -4.76
CA LEU A 170 -7.52 -2.29 -5.84
C LEU A 170 -7.70 -1.45 -7.11
N SER A 171 -6.70 -0.66 -7.50
CA SER A 171 -6.78 0.22 -8.69
C SER A 171 -6.39 -0.42 -10.02
N SER A 172 -5.73 -1.58 -9.99
CA SER A 172 -5.41 -2.37 -11.20
C SER A 172 -6.42 -3.49 -11.37
N VAL A 173 -7.05 -3.55 -12.54
CA VAL A 173 -8.02 -4.61 -12.88
C VAL A 173 -7.33 -5.93 -13.19
N ASP A 174 -6.13 -5.91 -13.79
CA ASP A 174 -5.38 -7.12 -14.14
C ASP A 174 -5.00 -7.90 -12.87
N HIS A 175 -4.59 -7.17 -11.83
CA HIS A 175 -4.36 -7.74 -10.50
C HIS A 175 -5.62 -8.35 -9.86
N THR A 176 -6.82 -7.99 -10.32
CA THR A 176 -8.06 -8.51 -9.74
C THR A 176 -8.32 -9.94 -10.20
N ALA A 177 -8.12 -10.23 -11.49
CA ALA A 177 -8.25 -11.58 -12.03
C ALA A 177 -7.11 -12.49 -11.57
N GLU A 178 -5.86 -12.01 -11.66
CA GLU A 178 -4.67 -12.75 -11.23
C GLU A 178 -4.74 -13.15 -9.75
N LEU A 179 -5.24 -12.25 -8.88
CA LEU A 179 -5.43 -12.55 -7.46
C LEU A 179 -6.45 -13.68 -7.24
N LEU A 180 -7.59 -13.68 -7.95
CA LEU A 180 -8.59 -14.73 -7.82
C LEU A 180 -8.08 -16.07 -8.35
N GLU A 181 -7.41 -16.08 -9.50
CA GLU A 181 -6.80 -17.30 -10.05
C GLU A 181 -5.76 -17.89 -9.10
N GLU A 182 -4.92 -17.04 -8.50
CA GLU A 182 -3.95 -17.46 -7.48
C GLU A 182 -4.67 -18.07 -6.28
N LEU A 183 -5.62 -17.36 -5.67
CA LEU A 183 -6.38 -17.84 -4.52
C LEU A 183 -7.17 -19.14 -4.81
N ASP A 184 -7.79 -19.27 -5.99
CA ASP A 184 -8.50 -20.49 -6.41
C ASP A 184 -7.55 -21.69 -6.46
N SER A 185 -6.33 -21.49 -6.98
CA SER A 185 -5.29 -22.52 -7.03
C SER A 185 -4.84 -23.02 -5.64
N TYR A 186 -5.02 -22.20 -4.60
CA TYR A 186 -4.77 -22.55 -3.20
C TYR A 186 -6.02 -23.02 -2.44
N GLY A 187 -7.18 -23.09 -3.10
CA GLY A 187 -8.41 -23.63 -2.54
C GLY A 187 -9.22 -22.65 -1.67
N TYR A 188 -9.00 -21.35 -1.83
CA TYR A 188 -9.91 -20.34 -1.27
C TYR A 188 -11.25 -20.41 -1.99
N ASP A 189 -12.33 -20.23 -1.24
CA ASP A 189 -13.70 -20.28 -1.79
C ASP A 189 -14.64 -19.24 -1.15
N ARG A 190 -14.08 -18.35 -0.32
CA ARG A 190 -14.79 -17.26 0.34
C ARG A 190 -14.03 -15.95 0.20
N LEU A 191 -14.73 -14.93 -0.29
CA LEU A 191 -14.20 -13.58 -0.50
C LEU A 191 -15.07 -12.55 0.22
N VAL A 192 -14.45 -11.66 0.99
CA VAL A 192 -15.09 -10.44 1.50
C VAL A 192 -14.33 -9.23 0.95
N VAL A 193 -15.01 -8.33 0.25
CA VAL A 193 -14.43 -7.09 -0.27
C VAL A 193 -14.93 -5.91 0.54
N PHE A 194 -14.02 -5.17 1.17
CA PHE A 194 -14.32 -3.89 1.83
C PHE A 194 -14.04 -2.76 0.85
N ASP A 195 -15.08 -2.23 0.21
CA ASP A 195 -15.03 -1.06 -0.68
C ASP A 195 -15.29 0.20 0.12
N VAL A 196 -14.21 0.90 0.50
CA VAL A 196 -14.25 2.07 1.37
C VAL A 196 -14.01 3.33 0.57
N GLU A 197 -15.02 4.19 0.51
CA GLU A 197 -15.04 5.36 -0.35
C GLU A 197 -15.19 6.66 0.45
N ALA A 198 -14.59 7.72 -0.08
CA ALA A 198 -14.68 9.07 0.47
C ALA A 198 -14.66 10.09 -0.67
N PRO A 199 -15.28 11.27 -0.51
CA PRO A 199 -15.09 12.38 -1.44
C PRO A 199 -13.60 12.71 -1.64
N ALA A 200 -13.21 13.11 -2.86
CA ALA A 200 -11.81 13.30 -3.22
C ALA A 200 -11.10 14.38 -2.40
N ASP A 201 -11.81 15.45 -2.05
CA ASP A 201 -11.34 16.51 -1.15
C ASP A 201 -11.14 16.01 0.27
N ILE A 202 -12.07 15.21 0.81
CA ILE A 202 -11.95 14.59 2.13
C ILE A 202 -10.77 13.61 2.18
N ALA A 203 -10.62 12.74 1.17
CA ALA A 203 -9.51 11.79 1.10
C ALA A 203 -8.15 12.50 1.04
N VAL A 204 -8.04 13.57 0.23
CA VAL A 204 -6.83 14.39 0.15
C VAL A 204 -6.55 15.09 1.49
N ASP A 205 -7.55 15.71 2.10
CA ASP A 205 -7.38 16.45 3.35
C ASP A 205 -6.94 15.52 4.49
N ARG A 206 -7.59 14.36 4.66
CA ARG A 206 -7.20 13.35 5.64
C ARG A 206 -5.78 12.81 5.43
N ALA A 207 -5.39 12.56 4.18
CA ALA A 207 -4.04 12.09 3.87
C ALA A 207 -2.98 13.16 4.21
N LEU A 208 -3.24 14.42 3.86
CA LEU A 208 -2.35 15.54 4.19
C LEU A 208 -2.30 15.80 5.69
N ASP A 209 -3.42 15.73 6.40
CA ASP A 209 -3.46 15.89 7.86
C ASP A 209 -2.66 14.83 8.59
N ARG A 210 -2.81 13.57 8.19
CA ARG A 210 -2.05 12.46 8.77
C ARG A 210 -0.54 12.65 8.59
N TRP A 211 -0.12 13.01 7.38
CA TRP A 211 1.28 13.31 7.09
C TRP A 211 1.79 14.52 7.89
N TRP A 212 1.04 15.62 7.85
CA TRP A 212 1.44 16.90 8.44
C TRP A 212 1.53 16.84 9.95
N ARG A 213 0.63 16.10 10.61
CA ARG A 213 0.69 15.89 12.06
C ARG A 213 2.07 15.36 12.45
N VAL A 214 2.47 14.23 11.86
CA VAL A 214 3.78 13.59 12.14
C VAL A 214 4.97 14.48 11.78
N ARG A 215 4.88 15.20 10.64
CA ARG A 215 5.95 16.11 10.20
C ARG A 215 6.11 17.30 11.16
N SER A 216 5.01 17.93 11.53
CA SER A 216 5.00 19.16 12.34
C SER A 216 5.28 18.91 13.82
N ASP A 217 4.79 17.79 14.38
CA ASP A 217 5.06 17.40 15.77
C ASP A 217 6.38 16.64 15.93
N ARG A 218 6.97 16.15 14.83
CA ARG A 218 8.20 15.35 14.81
C ARG A 218 8.10 14.11 15.70
N SER A 219 6.90 13.53 15.79
CA SER A 219 6.57 12.41 16.68
C SER A 219 7.23 11.10 16.28
N ASP A 220 7.67 10.96 15.03
CA ASP A 220 8.31 9.76 14.49
C ASP A 220 9.61 10.12 13.74
N PRO A 221 10.74 9.45 14.03
CA PRO A 221 12.02 9.72 13.37
C PRO A 221 12.01 9.44 11.86
N LEU A 222 11.16 8.53 11.37
CA LEU A 222 11.00 8.26 9.94
C LEU A 222 10.10 9.28 9.23
N GLY A 223 9.41 10.13 9.99
CA GLY A 223 8.49 11.14 9.49
C GLY A 223 7.11 10.60 9.11
N GLY A 224 6.28 11.49 8.56
CA GLY A 224 4.94 11.16 8.09
C GLY A 224 4.98 10.57 6.68
N ARG A 225 4.10 9.60 6.38
CA ARG A 225 3.96 9.08 5.03
C ARG A 225 3.19 10.05 4.14
N PHE A 226 3.89 10.65 3.18
CA PHE A 226 3.31 11.57 2.21
C PHE A 226 2.73 10.83 1.00
N VAL A 227 1.53 11.23 0.57
CA VAL A 227 0.95 10.82 -0.71
C VAL A 227 0.53 12.09 -1.44
N ALA A 228 1.06 12.29 -2.64
CA ALA A 228 0.80 13.51 -3.39
C ALA A 228 -0.71 13.65 -3.70
N PRO A 229 -1.33 14.84 -3.50
CA PRO A 229 -2.74 15.04 -3.80
C PRO A 229 -3.15 14.66 -5.24
N ALA A 230 -2.25 14.86 -6.20
CA ALA A 230 -2.49 14.45 -7.58
C ALA A 230 -2.60 12.92 -7.74
N ALA A 231 -1.81 12.15 -6.99
CA ALA A 231 -1.89 10.69 -6.99
C ALA A 231 -3.22 10.20 -6.39
N ILE A 232 -3.71 10.84 -5.32
CA ILE A 232 -5.03 10.51 -4.73
C ILE A 232 -6.17 10.88 -5.70
N ARG A 233 -6.11 12.06 -6.33
CA ARG A 233 -7.13 12.48 -7.30
C ARG A 233 -7.17 11.60 -8.55
N ALA A 234 -6.07 10.93 -8.89
CA ALA A 234 -6.01 10.02 -10.03
C ALA A 234 -6.91 8.78 -9.89
N TYR A 235 -7.47 8.49 -8.72
CA TYR A 235 -8.46 7.43 -8.52
C TYR A 235 -9.91 7.84 -8.89
N TYR A 236 -10.16 9.15 -9.09
CA TYR A 236 -11.48 9.75 -9.27
C TYR A 236 -11.76 10.22 -10.72
N ARG A 237 -11.16 9.57 -11.72
CA ARG A 237 -11.01 10.06 -13.13
C ARG A 237 -12.30 10.47 -13.86
N SER A 238 -13.49 10.16 -13.34
CA SER A 238 -14.78 10.48 -13.99
C SER A 238 -15.94 10.78 -13.03
N GLY A 239 -15.66 11.15 -11.78
CA GLY A 239 -16.69 11.21 -10.72
C GLY A 239 -16.90 9.84 -10.07
N LYS A 240 -17.96 9.67 -9.27
CA LYS A 240 -18.31 8.35 -8.69
C LYS A 240 -18.86 7.43 -9.79
N PRO A 241 -18.51 6.13 -9.79
CA PRO A 241 -17.60 5.46 -8.84
C PRO A 241 -16.11 5.69 -9.17
N THR A 242 -15.26 5.58 -8.15
CA THR A 242 -13.80 5.51 -8.30
C THR A 242 -13.38 4.25 -9.04
N VAL A 243 -12.17 4.26 -9.61
CA VAL A 243 -11.58 3.05 -10.23
C VAL A 243 -11.48 1.89 -9.23
N THR A 244 -11.26 2.19 -7.94
CA THR A 244 -11.16 1.21 -6.86
C THR A 244 -12.49 0.52 -6.61
N SER A 245 -13.58 1.28 -6.56
CA SER A 245 -14.93 0.75 -6.37
C SER A 245 -15.42 -0.05 -7.60
N GLU A 246 -15.06 0.38 -8.81
CA GLU A 246 -15.32 -0.40 -10.02
C GLU A 246 -14.62 -1.76 -9.99
N ASN A 247 -13.35 -1.80 -9.61
CA ASN A 247 -12.61 -3.05 -9.50
C ASN A 247 -13.07 -3.92 -8.32
N ALA A 248 -13.51 -3.32 -7.21
CA ALA A 248 -14.12 -4.06 -6.10
C ALA A 248 -15.37 -4.84 -6.54
N ARG A 249 -16.24 -4.20 -7.34
CA ARG A 249 -17.39 -4.86 -7.96
C ARG A 249 -16.98 -5.97 -8.92
N ARG A 250 -15.98 -5.72 -9.78
CA ARG A 250 -15.47 -6.75 -10.71
C ARG A 250 -14.90 -7.96 -9.97
N LEU A 251 -14.14 -7.74 -8.90
CA LEU A 251 -13.58 -8.81 -8.06
C LEU A 251 -14.70 -9.67 -7.47
N HIS A 252 -15.72 -9.01 -6.90
CA HIS A 252 -16.90 -9.66 -6.35
C HIS A 252 -17.62 -10.51 -7.40
N ASP A 253 -17.90 -9.94 -8.57
CA ASP A 253 -18.60 -10.62 -9.65
C ASP A 253 -17.80 -11.82 -10.18
N PHE A 254 -16.49 -11.67 -10.38
CA PHE A 254 -15.61 -12.77 -10.81
C PHE A 254 -15.57 -13.92 -9.80
N ALA A 255 -15.50 -13.63 -8.50
CA ALA A 255 -15.55 -14.67 -7.48
C ALA A 255 -16.88 -15.44 -7.51
N ARG A 256 -18.01 -14.73 -7.72
CA ARG A 256 -19.33 -15.38 -7.85
C ARG A 256 -19.42 -16.27 -9.08
N ASP A 257 -18.83 -15.85 -10.20
CA ASP A 257 -18.78 -16.64 -11.44
C ASP A 257 -17.95 -17.92 -11.26
N LEU A 258 -16.94 -17.91 -10.39
CA LEU A 258 -16.20 -19.10 -9.95
C LEU A 258 -16.97 -19.97 -8.93
N GLY A 259 -18.16 -19.54 -8.50
CA GLY A 259 -18.99 -20.24 -7.52
C GLY A 259 -18.61 -20.02 -6.06
N TRP A 260 -17.77 -19.02 -5.78
CA TRP A 260 -17.36 -18.69 -4.42
C TRP A 260 -18.47 -18.01 -3.63
N GLU A 261 -18.38 -18.12 -2.30
CA GLU A 261 -19.12 -17.26 -1.40
C GLU A 261 -18.48 -15.87 -1.39
N SER A 262 -19.11 -14.90 -2.05
CA SER A 262 -18.59 -13.54 -2.11
C SER A 262 -19.52 -12.53 -1.45
N GLU A 263 -18.95 -11.67 -0.61
CA GLU A 263 -19.59 -10.54 0.04
C GLU A 263 -18.89 -9.22 -0.37
N LEU A 264 -19.67 -8.20 -0.71
CA LEU A 264 -19.18 -6.84 -0.98
C LEU A 264 -19.76 -5.87 0.05
N ARG A 265 -18.90 -5.31 0.90
CA ARG A 265 -19.26 -4.31 1.92
C ARG A 265 -18.90 -2.92 1.42
N LEU A 266 -19.92 -2.13 1.08
CA LEU A 266 -19.76 -0.73 0.67
C LEU A 266 -19.77 0.17 1.92
N ILE A 267 -18.72 0.96 2.10
CA ILE A 267 -18.57 1.86 3.25
C ILE A 267 -18.28 3.27 2.73
N GLU A 268 -19.22 4.19 2.91
CA GLU A 268 -18.99 5.60 2.63
C GLU A 268 -18.56 6.32 3.90
N THR A 269 -17.45 7.05 3.82
CA THR A 269 -16.96 7.87 4.93
C THR A 269 -17.12 9.35 4.61
N GLU A 270 -17.67 10.11 5.57
CA GLU A 270 -17.92 11.56 5.46
C GLU A 270 -16.79 12.39 6.09
#